data_AF-A0A1F3GCD4-F1
#
_entry.id   AF-A0A1F3GCD4-F1
#
_cell.length_a   1.000
_cell.length_b   1.000
_cell.length_c   1.000
_cell.angle_alpha   90.00
_cell.angle_beta   90.00
_cell.angle_gamma   90.00
#
_symmetry.space_group_name_H-M   'P 1'
#
loop_
_entity.id
_entity.type
_entity.pdbx_description
1 polymer ?
#
loop_
_entity_poly.entity_id
_entity_poly.type
_entity_poly.pdbx_seq_one_letter_code
_entity_poly.pdbx_strand_id
1 'polypeptide(L)'
;MSHFSLKYFFLFFFFINFSKLYSQVPLVENKTILYKQENVYGITINNNGFGISYKNSRNITGSKKFDICIDFVNIKDDKEYKVFSENENAKGFVYGKLSSLYVLRTGLGLQRKLFEKPEKRGVEIKYNISGGLSTAFLKPVYLYIKNYSRISYDYVLTSEKYDPNKHDLDNIFGRAPIN
;
A
#
# COMPACT_ATOMS: atom_id res chain seq x y z
N MET A 1 -74.83 35.45 1.11
CA MET A 1 -74.18 34.16 0.79
C MET A 1 -73.16 33.88 1.87
N SER A 2 -73.20 32.66 2.39
CA SER A 2 -72.70 32.19 3.69
C SER A 2 -71.24 32.53 4.01
N HIS A 3 -71.00 33.07 5.22
CA HIS A 3 -69.69 33.14 5.86
C HIS A 3 -69.16 31.72 6.11
N PHE A 4 -68.35 31.20 5.19
CA PHE A 4 -67.62 29.96 5.37
C PHE A 4 -66.59 30.18 6.48
N SER A 5 -66.91 29.75 7.70
CA SER A 5 -66.13 30.13 8.88
C SER A 5 -64.71 29.54 8.81
N LEU A 6 -63.71 30.42 8.96
CA LEU A 6 -62.27 30.11 8.91
C LEU A 6 -61.87 28.97 9.87
N LYS A 7 -62.70 28.68 10.88
CA LYS A 7 -62.55 27.55 11.81
C LYS A 7 -62.55 26.19 11.10
N TYR A 8 -63.41 25.98 10.10
CA TYR A 8 -63.49 24.70 9.40
C TYR A 8 -62.28 24.48 8.47
N PHE A 9 -61.67 25.57 7.98
CA PHE A 9 -60.47 25.51 7.16
C PHE A 9 -59.25 25.03 7.96
N PHE A 10 -59.07 25.50 9.20
CA PHE A 10 -58.02 25.01 10.08
C PHE A 10 -58.23 23.55 10.53
N LEU A 11 -59.48 23.15 10.74
CA LEU A 11 -59.83 21.78 11.13
C LEU A 11 -59.58 20.77 10.01
N PHE A 12 -59.77 21.18 8.74
CA PHE A 12 -59.44 20.39 7.56
C PHE A 12 -57.92 20.19 7.39
N PHE A 13 -57.11 21.20 7.70
CA PHE A 13 -55.64 21.10 7.63
C PHE A 13 -55.04 20.19 8.73
N PHE A 14 -55.72 20.08 9.87
CA PHE A 14 -55.31 19.20 10.97
C PHE A 14 -55.49 17.71 10.62
N PHE A 15 -56.49 17.36 9.78
CA PHE A 15 -56.73 15.97 9.36
C PHE A 15 -55.80 15.46 8.25
N ILE A 16 -55.11 16.34 7.51
CA ILE A 16 -54.23 15.96 6.39
C ILE A 16 -52.82 15.54 6.86
N ASN A 17 -52.48 15.74 8.14
CA ASN A 17 -51.17 15.42 8.70
C ASN A 17 -51.05 14.01 9.31
N PHE A 18 -51.83 13.03 8.86
CA PHE A 18 -51.58 11.62 9.18
C PHE A 18 -50.50 11.04 8.27
N SER A 19 -49.28 11.55 8.37
CA SER A 19 -48.10 10.86 7.84
C SER A 19 -47.87 9.56 8.62
N LYS A 20 -47.62 8.46 7.89
CA LYS A 20 -47.38 7.12 8.41
C LYS A 20 -46.36 7.14 9.56
N LEU A 21 -46.83 6.87 10.77
CA LEU A 21 -45.96 6.59 11.92
C LEU A 21 -45.40 5.18 11.75
N TYR A 22 -44.16 5.08 11.25
CA TYR A 22 -43.43 3.82 11.28
C TYR A 22 -42.97 3.59 12.73
N SER A 23 -43.52 2.55 13.37
CA SER A 23 -42.93 1.98 14.57
C SER A 23 -41.49 1.52 14.27
N GLN A 24 -40.62 1.56 15.28
CA GLN A 24 -39.28 1.00 15.16
C GLN A 24 -39.41 -0.49 14.81
N VAL A 25 -38.81 -0.88 13.68
CA VAL A 25 -38.68 -2.29 13.32
C VAL A 25 -37.91 -2.98 14.44
N PRO A 26 -38.37 -4.13 14.97
CA PRO A 26 -37.66 -4.83 16.03
C PRO A 26 -36.24 -5.15 15.58
N LEU A 27 -35.28 -4.95 16.49
CA LEU A 27 -33.87 -5.28 16.26
C LEU A 27 -33.75 -6.77 15.96
N VAL A 28 -33.64 -7.12 14.67
CA VAL A 28 -33.28 -8.48 14.26
C VAL A 28 -31.76 -8.58 14.37
N GLU A 29 -31.30 -9.06 15.52
CA GLU A 29 -29.90 -9.40 15.73
C GLU A 29 -29.54 -10.56 14.82
N ASN A 30 -28.85 -10.27 13.72
CA ASN A 30 -28.30 -11.32 12.87
C ASN A 30 -27.05 -11.85 13.56
N LYS A 31 -26.98 -13.16 13.76
CA LYS A 31 -25.81 -13.82 14.35
C LYS A 31 -24.58 -13.54 13.47
N THR A 32 -23.69 -12.65 13.93
CA THR A 32 -22.46 -12.33 13.20
C THR A 32 -21.54 -13.54 13.23
N ILE A 33 -21.09 -14.00 12.06
CA ILE A 33 -20.11 -15.08 11.97
C ILE A 33 -18.76 -14.53 12.41
N LEU A 34 -18.24 -15.02 13.54
CA LEU A 34 -16.90 -14.66 14.00
C LEU A 34 -15.86 -15.50 13.26
N TYR A 35 -15.10 -14.88 12.37
CA TYR A 35 -13.93 -15.49 11.76
C TYR A 35 -12.86 -15.73 12.85
N LYS A 36 -12.34 -16.97 12.89
CA LYS A 36 -11.24 -17.34 13.80
C LYS A 36 -9.92 -16.72 13.36
N GLN A 37 -9.70 -16.68 12.05
CA GLN A 37 -8.48 -16.20 11.44
C GLN A 37 -8.81 -15.52 10.12
N GLU A 38 -8.11 -14.42 9.84
CA GLU A 38 -8.20 -13.66 8.61
C GLU A 38 -6.80 -13.54 8.01
N ASN A 39 -6.68 -13.85 6.73
CA ASN A 39 -5.44 -13.67 5.97
C ASN A 39 -5.68 -12.57 4.94
N VAL A 40 -4.82 -11.56 4.95
CA VAL A 40 -4.84 -10.45 4.00
C VAL A 40 -3.54 -10.46 3.23
N TYR A 41 -3.67 -10.45 1.91
CA TYR A 41 -2.56 -10.32 0.98
C TYR A 41 -2.72 -9.01 0.24
N GLY A 42 -1.63 -8.31 -0.01
CA GLY A 42 -1.64 -7.05 -0.72
C GLY A 42 -0.42 -6.90 -1.62
N ILE A 43 -0.61 -6.15 -2.69
CA ILE A 43 0.42 -5.78 -3.64
C ILE A 43 0.39 -4.25 -3.73
N THR A 44 1.55 -3.61 -3.63
CA THR A 44 1.71 -2.16 -3.75
C THR A 44 2.55 -1.88 -4.97
N ILE A 45 2.08 -0.98 -5.83
CA ILE A 45 2.82 -0.50 -7.00
C ILE A 45 2.77 1.02 -6.94
N ASN A 46 3.93 1.67 -6.98
CA ASN A 46 4.04 3.13 -7.03
C ASN A 46 5.22 3.53 -7.93
N ASN A 47 5.34 4.81 -8.26
CA ASN A 47 6.46 5.28 -9.09
C ASN A 47 7.82 4.99 -8.41
N ASN A 48 7.84 5.03 -7.08
CA ASN A 48 9.03 4.91 -6.26
C ASN A 48 9.33 3.45 -5.87
N GLY A 49 8.70 2.46 -6.50
CA GLY A 49 8.93 1.06 -6.18
C GLY A 49 7.70 0.16 -6.27
N PHE A 50 7.81 -0.97 -5.60
CA PHE A 50 6.76 -1.97 -5.53
C PHE A 50 6.92 -2.77 -4.24
N GLY A 51 5.89 -3.50 -3.86
CA GLY A 51 6.00 -4.39 -2.72
C GLY A 51 4.84 -5.35 -2.59
N ILE A 52 5.02 -6.28 -1.66
CA ILE A 52 4.03 -7.25 -1.27
C ILE A 52 3.85 -7.14 0.25
N SER A 53 2.61 -7.32 0.69
CA SER A 53 2.22 -7.27 2.09
C SER A 53 1.42 -8.50 2.46
N TYR A 54 1.71 -9.06 3.62
CA TYR A 54 0.97 -10.17 4.21
C TYR A 54 0.59 -9.82 5.64
N LYS A 55 -0.69 -9.99 5.97
CA LYS A 55 -1.19 -9.84 7.33
C LYS A 55 -2.03 -11.04 7.74
N ASN A 56 -1.69 -11.62 8.88
CA ASN A 56 -2.47 -12.66 9.54
C ASN A 56 -3.11 -12.08 10.80
N SER A 57 -4.44 -12.02 10.83
CA SER A 57 -5.21 -11.53 11.98
C SER A 57 -5.89 -12.71 12.66
N ARG A 58 -5.53 -12.98 13.92
CA ARG A 58 -6.12 -14.04 14.73
C ARG A 58 -7.08 -13.45 15.76
N ASN A 59 -8.24 -14.07 15.87
CA ASN A 59 -9.26 -13.65 16.82
C ASN A 59 -8.96 -14.23 18.21
N ILE A 60 -8.60 -13.37 19.17
CA ILE A 60 -8.34 -13.79 20.57
C ILE A 60 -9.65 -13.85 21.35
N THR A 61 -10.52 -12.88 21.11
CA THR A 61 -11.84 -12.75 21.76
C THR A 61 -12.76 -12.08 20.76
N GLY A 62 -14.08 -12.30 20.79
CA GLY A 62 -15.00 -11.72 19.79
C GLY A 62 -14.85 -10.21 19.49
N SER A 63 -14.24 -9.43 20.39
CA SER A 63 -13.91 -8.02 20.24
C SER A 63 -12.42 -7.68 20.08
N LYS A 64 -11.49 -8.64 20.22
CA LYS A 64 -10.03 -8.43 20.18
C LYS A 64 -9.34 -9.35 19.17
N LYS A 65 -8.52 -8.77 18.32
CA LYS A 65 -7.68 -9.45 17.34
C LYS A 65 -6.22 -9.11 17.53
N PHE A 66 -5.37 -10.08 17.20
CA PHE A 66 -3.92 -9.91 17.14
C PHE A 66 -3.45 -10.13 15.72
N ASP A 67 -2.64 -9.20 15.24
CA ASP A 67 -2.18 -9.11 13.87
C ASP A 67 -0.69 -9.39 13.80
N ILE A 68 -0.28 -10.20 12.83
CA ILE A 68 1.12 -10.37 12.42
C ILE A 68 1.22 -9.83 11.00
N CYS A 69 2.10 -8.85 10.79
CA CYS A 69 2.28 -8.17 9.51
C CYS A 69 3.71 -8.40 8.99
N ILE A 70 3.84 -8.67 7.70
CA ILE A 70 5.12 -8.79 6.99
C ILE A 70 4.96 -8.08 5.65
N ASP A 71 5.78 -7.05 5.41
CA ASP A 71 5.82 -6.34 4.14
C ASP A 71 7.22 -6.37 3.56
N PHE A 72 7.33 -6.69 2.28
CA PHE A 72 8.57 -6.59 1.53
C PHE A 72 8.41 -5.56 0.43
N VAL A 73 9.19 -4.48 0.50
CA VAL A 73 9.08 -3.36 -0.44
C VAL A 73 10.43 -2.99 -1.03
N ASN A 74 10.45 -2.62 -2.31
CA ASN A 74 11.55 -1.90 -2.93
C ASN A 74 11.27 -0.39 -2.83
N ILE A 75 12.29 0.39 -2.49
CA ILE A 75 12.21 1.85 -2.43
C ILE A 75 13.27 2.40 -3.39
N LYS A 76 12.85 3.33 -4.23
CA LYS A 76 13.70 4.12 -5.13
C LYS A 76 13.72 5.57 -4.67
N ASP A 77 14.85 6.23 -4.89
CA ASP A 77 14.95 7.69 -4.72
C ASP A 77 14.28 8.42 -5.90
N ASP A 78 13.67 9.58 -5.65
CA ASP A 78 13.03 10.43 -6.66
C ASP A 78 14.03 10.92 -7.72
N LYS A 79 15.33 10.92 -7.39
CA LYS A 79 16.43 11.29 -8.30
C LYS A 79 16.87 10.16 -9.21
N GLU A 80 16.31 8.95 -9.08
CA GLU A 80 16.66 7.82 -9.94
C GLU A 80 15.99 7.94 -11.32
N TYR A 81 16.73 8.44 -12.30
CA TYR A 81 16.31 8.38 -13.71
C TYR A 81 17.20 7.40 -14.50
N LYS A 82 16.57 6.69 -15.44
CA LYS A 82 17.27 5.71 -16.27
C LYS A 82 17.95 6.42 -17.44
N VAL A 83 19.23 6.17 -17.60
CA VAL A 83 20.07 6.62 -18.71
C VAL A 83 20.41 5.43 -19.59
N PHE A 84 20.55 5.68 -20.88
CA PHE A 84 21.00 4.71 -21.87
C PHE A 84 22.38 5.16 -22.37
N SER A 85 23.29 4.20 -22.55
CA SER A 85 24.57 4.47 -23.22
C SER A 85 24.29 4.74 -24.70
N GLU A 86 25.20 5.44 -25.39
CA GLU A 86 25.08 5.74 -26.82
C GLU A 86 25.07 4.48 -27.70
N ASN A 87 25.46 3.33 -27.14
CA ASN A 87 25.46 2.04 -27.83
C ASN A 87 24.03 1.49 -27.97
N GLU A 88 23.62 1.14 -29.20
CA GLU A 88 22.26 0.66 -29.53
C GLU A 88 21.80 -0.59 -28.74
N ASN A 89 22.73 -1.46 -28.33
CA ASN A 89 22.45 -2.69 -27.59
C ASN A 89 22.60 -2.55 -26.06
N ALA A 90 22.82 -1.32 -25.56
CA ALA A 90 23.02 -1.05 -24.14
C ALA A 90 21.74 -1.22 -23.32
N LYS A 91 21.85 -1.93 -22.19
CA LYS A 91 20.76 -1.99 -21.21
C LYS A 91 20.77 -0.73 -20.35
N GLY A 92 19.65 0.00 -20.33
CA GLY A 92 19.52 1.20 -19.51
C GLY A 92 19.82 0.96 -18.03
N PHE A 93 20.51 1.92 -17.42
CA PHE A 93 21.01 1.90 -16.05
C PHE A 93 20.65 3.20 -15.33
N VAL A 94 20.86 3.29 -14.02
CA VAL A 94 20.67 4.52 -13.25
C VAL A 94 22.04 5.06 -12.89
N TYR A 95 22.40 6.22 -13.44
CA TYR A 95 23.68 6.85 -13.15
C TYR A 95 23.72 7.39 -11.72
N GLY A 96 24.87 7.30 -11.04
CA GLY A 96 25.02 7.74 -9.65
C GLY A 96 24.42 6.80 -8.59
N LYS A 97 23.79 5.68 -8.99
CA LYS A 97 23.15 4.76 -8.03
C LYS A 97 24.15 3.75 -7.47
N LEU A 98 24.54 3.91 -6.21
CA LEU A 98 25.46 3.00 -5.50
C LEU A 98 24.80 1.66 -5.13
N SER A 99 23.58 1.70 -4.61
CA SER A 99 22.87 0.52 -4.12
C SER A 99 21.37 0.63 -4.33
N SER A 100 20.70 -0.50 -4.51
CA SER A 100 19.24 -0.61 -4.49
C SER A 100 18.75 -0.99 -3.10
N LEU A 101 17.74 -0.26 -2.61
CA LEU A 101 17.17 -0.45 -1.28
C LEU A 101 15.95 -1.39 -1.32
N TYR A 102 16.00 -2.44 -0.50
CA TYR A 102 14.86 -3.31 -0.21
C TYR A 102 14.60 -3.27 1.28
N VAL A 103 13.35 -3.12 1.69
CA VAL A 103 12.97 -3.03 3.10
C VAL A 103 12.03 -4.18 3.43
N LEU A 104 12.41 -4.97 4.43
CA LEU A 104 11.55 -5.95 5.07
C LEU A 104 10.99 -5.33 6.35
N ARG A 105 9.68 -5.13 6.39
CA ARG A 105 8.96 -4.64 7.57
C ARG A 105 8.26 -5.83 8.22
N THR A 106 8.54 -6.05 9.49
CA THR A 106 7.83 -7.05 10.30
C THR A 106 7.16 -6.32 11.45
N GLY A 107 5.91 -6.68 11.74
CA GLY A 107 5.13 -5.97 12.74
C GLY A 107 4.13 -6.86 13.44
N LEU A 108 3.77 -6.44 14.65
CA LEU A 108 2.71 -7.01 15.44
C LEU A 108 1.67 -5.92 15.71
N GLY A 109 0.41 -6.31 15.72
CA GLY A 109 -0.71 -5.39 15.92
C GLY A 109 -1.77 -5.94 16.85
N LEU A 110 -2.50 -5.03 17.48
CA LEU A 110 -3.67 -5.31 18.29
C LEU A 110 -4.82 -4.48 17.77
N GLN A 111 -5.93 -5.15 17.51
CA GLN A 111 -7.18 -4.54 17.07
C GLN A 111 -8.25 -4.82 18.12
N ARG A 112 -8.95 -3.77 18.56
CA ARG A 112 -10.03 -3.84 19.54
C ARG A 112 -11.29 -3.17 18.99
N LYS A 113 -12.39 -3.91 18.96
CA LYS A 113 -13.73 -3.41 18.69
C LYS A 113 -14.20 -2.60 19.90
N LEU A 114 -14.52 -1.33 19.68
CA LEU A 114 -15.01 -0.42 20.73
C LEU A 114 -16.54 -0.39 20.76
N PHE A 115 -17.16 -0.35 19.59
CA PHE A 115 -18.60 -0.32 19.45
C PHE A 115 -19.03 -1.08 18.19
N GLU A 116 -20.17 -1.74 18.27
CA GLU A 116 -20.78 -2.47 17.15
C GLU A 116 -22.29 -2.34 17.22
N LYS A 117 -22.88 -1.92 16.09
CA LYS A 117 -24.31 -2.08 15.86
C LYS A 117 -24.51 -3.30 14.96
N PRO A 118 -25.06 -4.44 15.43
CA PRO A 118 -25.10 -5.71 14.67
C PRO A 118 -26.15 -5.74 13.54
N GLU A 119 -26.80 -4.62 13.24
CA GLU A 119 -27.74 -4.49 12.13
C GLU A 119 -27.01 -4.57 10.76
N LYS A 120 -27.70 -5.00 9.70
CA LYS A 120 -27.13 -5.06 8.33
C LYS A 120 -26.60 -3.71 7.81
N ARG A 121 -27.05 -2.59 8.39
CA ARG A 121 -26.59 -1.22 8.10
C ARG A 121 -25.95 -0.56 9.32
N GLY A 122 -25.48 -1.36 10.27
CA GLY A 122 -24.80 -0.89 11.45
C GLY A 122 -23.39 -0.41 11.17
N VAL A 123 -22.87 0.38 12.09
CA VAL A 123 -21.50 0.89 12.07
C VAL A 123 -20.69 0.14 13.12
N GLU A 124 -19.43 -0.17 12.79
CA GLU A 124 -18.47 -0.79 13.69
C GLU A 124 -17.27 0.13 13.85
N ILE A 125 -16.93 0.44 15.10
CA ILE A 125 -15.79 1.29 15.44
C ILE A 125 -14.70 0.42 16.05
N LYS A 126 -13.51 0.49 15.46
CA LYS A 126 -12.33 -0.29 15.85
C LYS A 126 -11.17 0.65 16.18
N TYR A 127 -10.44 0.28 17.22
CA TYR A 127 -9.14 0.85 17.55
C TYR A 127 -8.05 -0.14 17.17
N ASN A 128 -7.06 0.31 16.40
CA ASN A 128 -5.94 -0.50 15.95
C ASN A 128 -4.64 0.17 16.36
N ILE A 129 -3.75 -0.60 16.98
CA ILE A 129 -2.38 -0.19 17.30
C ILE A 129 -1.43 -1.24 16.77
N SER A 130 -0.36 -0.82 16.10
CA SER A 130 0.66 -1.72 15.58
C SER A 130 2.04 -1.12 15.75
N GLY A 131 3.03 -2.00 15.89
CA GLY A 131 4.44 -1.65 16.01
C GLY A 131 5.28 -2.73 15.36
N GLY A 132 6.48 -2.36 14.90
CA GLY A 132 7.30 -3.28 14.13
C GLY A 132 8.72 -2.80 13.90
N LEU A 133 9.53 -3.69 13.33
CA LEU A 133 10.89 -3.43 12.90
C LEU A 133 10.91 -3.27 11.37
N SER A 134 11.72 -2.35 10.88
CA SER A 134 12.02 -2.22 9.45
C SER A 134 13.51 -2.45 9.21
N THR A 135 13.84 -3.53 8.51
CA THR A 135 15.22 -3.87 8.15
C THR A 135 15.47 -3.55 6.69
N ALA A 136 16.51 -2.76 6.42
CA ALA A 136 16.92 -2.36 5.08
C ALA A 136 18.06 -3.24 4.57
N PHE A 137 17.88 -3.84 3.39
CA PHE A 137 18.89 -4.55 2.63
C PHE A 137 19.35 -3.68 1.46
N LEU A 138 20.66 -3.42 1.41
CA LEU A 138 21.28 -2.64 0.35
C LEU A 138 21.98 -3.59 -0.62
N LYS A 139 21.45 -3.69 -1.84
CA LYS A 139 22.06 -4.48 -2.91
C LYS A 139 22.97 -3.58 -3.75
N PRO A 140 24.30 -3.80 -3.79
CA PRO A 140 25.19 -3.00 -4.63
C PRO A 140 24.83 -3.12 -6.12
N VAL A 141 24.99 -2.02 -6.86
CA VAL A 141 24.74 -1.97 -8.30
C VAL A 141 25.99 -2.37 -9.07
N TYR A 142 25.82 -3.30 -10.02
CA TYR A 142 26.88 -3.73 -10.93
C TYR A 142 26.58 -3.23 -12.34
N LEU A 143 27.61 -2.75 -13.01
CA LEU A 143 27.55 -2.20 -14.35
C LEU A 143 28.60 -2.88 -15.24
N TYR A 144 28.31 -2.95 -16.53
CA TYR A 144 29.30 -3.31 -17.53
C TYR A 144 30.14 -2.07 -17.86
N ILE A 145 31.44 -2.18 -17.65
CA ILE A 145 32.41 -1.11 -17.86
C ILE A 145 33.24 -1.42 -19.11
N LYS A 146 33.48 -0.43 -19.96
CA LYS A 146 34.27 -0.52 -21.19
C LYS A 146 35.76 -0.35 -20.86
N ASN A 147 36.42 -1.44 -20.51
CA ASN A 147 37.86 -1.39 -20.27
C ASN A 147 38.62 -1.49 -21.60
N TYR A 148 39.18 -0.36 -22.04
CA TYR A 148 40.01 -0.29 -23.24
C TYR A 148 41.34 -0.99 -23.02
N SER A 149 41.68 -1.93 -23.92
CA SER A 149 43.00 -2.57 -23.89
C SER A 149 44.08 -1.57 -24.30
N ARG A 150 45.25 -1.62 -23.65
CA ARG A 150 46.40 -0.77 -24.03
C ARG A 150 47.01 -1.16 -25.39
N ILE A 151 46.66 -2.34 -25.92
CA ILE A 151 47.28 -2.94 -27.11
C ILE A 151 46.37 -2.86 -28.34
N SER A 152 45.05 -2.77 -28.14
CA SER A 152 44.05 -2.73 -29.22
C SER A 152 43.00 -1.65 -28.91
N TYR A 153 42.50 -0.93 -29.92
CA TYR A 153 41.36 0.00 -29.82
C TYR A 153 40.02 -0.68 -29.48
N ASP A 154 40.06 -1.91 -28.98
CA ASP A 154 38.92 -2.70 -28.59
C ASP A 154 38.72 -2.61 -27.07
N TYR A 155 37.47 -2.71 -26.63
CA TYR A 155 37.10 -2.67 -25.21
C TYR A 155 36.56 -4.02 -24.76
N VAL A 156 36.96 -4.44 -23.57
CA VAL A 156 36.41 -5.63 -22.92
C VAL A 156 35.37 -5.19 -21.91
N LEU A 157 34.18 -5.78 -21.98
CA LEU A 157 33.12 -5.53 -21.01
C LEU A 157 33.38 -6.35 -19.74
N THR A 158 33.72 -5.67 -18.65
CA THR A 158 33.86 -6.28 -17.32
C THR A 158 32.66 -5.92 -16.45
N SER A 159 32.17 -6.89 -15.66
CA SER A 159 31.15 -6.63 -14.65
C SER A 159 31.84 -6.12 -13.39
N GLU A 160 31.59 -4.86 -13.05
CA GLU A 160 32.20 -4.20 -11.89
C GLU A 160 31.13 -3.54 -11.02
N LYS A 161 31.41 -3.48 -9.72
CA LYS A 161 30.61 -2.68 -8.78
C LYS A 161 30.80 -1.20 -9.11
N TYR A 162 29.70 -0.45 -9.19
CA TYR A 162 29.76 0.98 -9.52
C TYR A 162 30.58 1.79 -8.51
N ASP A 163 31.52 2.58 -9.02
CA ASP A 163 32.35 3.52 -8.26
C ASP A 163 32.34 4.90 -8.96
N PRO A 164 31.76 5.95 -8.33
CA PRO A 164 31.60 7.26 -8.96
C PRO A 164 32.94 7.97 -9.25
N ASN A 165 34.05 7.55 -8.63
CA ASN A 165 35.37 8.14 -8.89
C ASN A 165 36.08 7.51 -10.09
N LYS A 166 35.58 6.38 -10.61
CA LYS A 166 36.21 5.61 -11.69
C LYS A 166 35.32 5.45 -12.92
N HIS A 167 34.01 5.53 -12.73
CA HIS A 167 33.01 5.19 -13.74
C HIS A 167 32.19 6.42 -14.14
N ASP A 168 32.53 6.97 -15.30
CA ASP A 168 31.79 8.04 -15.96
C ASP A 168 30.77 7.49 -16.98
N LEU A 169 29.84 8.35 -17.41
CA LEU A 169 28.79 7.99 -18.38
C LEU A 169 29.35 7.34 -19.66
N ASP A 170 30.50 7.82 -20.15
CA ASP A 170 31.11 7.36 -21.40
C ASP A 170 31.63 5.92 -21.29
N ASN A 171 32.13 5.55 -20.10
CA ASN A 171 32.71 4.23 -19.83
C ASN A 171 31.64 3.18 -19.47
N ILE A 172 30.44 3.61 -19.07
CA ILE A 172 29.37 2.70 -18.70
C ILE A 172 28.63 2.20 -19.94
N PHE A 173 28.66 0.89 -20.17
CA PHE A 173 27.89 0.24 -21.23
C PHE A 173 26.45 -0.06 -20.80
N GLY A 174 26.21 -0.48 -19.56
CA GLY A 174 24.85 -0.74 -19.07
C GLY A 174 24.77 -1.61 -17.82
N ARG A 175 23.56 -2.05 -17.46
CA ARG A 175 23.35 -2.89 -16.25
C ARG A 175 24.00 -4.26 -16.41
N ALA A 176 24.74 -4.69 -15.38
CA ALA A 176 25.31 -6.03 -15.29
C ALA A 176 24.59 -6.88 -14.23
N PRO A 177 24.55 -8.22 -14.39
CA PRO A 177 24.16 -9.12 -13.31
C PRO A 177 25.23 -9.10 -12.21
N ILE A 178 24.81 -9.51 -11.00
CA ILE A 178 25.78 -9.85 -9.95
C ILE A 178 26.58 -11.06 -10.42
N ASN A 179 27.89 -10.96 -10.30
CA ASN A 179 28.86 -12.02 -10.54
C ASN A 179 29.33 -12.60 -9.21
#